data_AF-U7QFU4-F1
#
_entry.id   AF-U7QFU4-F1
#
_cell.length_a   1.000
_cell.length_b   1.000
_cell.length_c   1.000
_cell.angle_alpha   90.00
_cell.angle_beta   90.00
_cell.angle_gamma   90.00
#
_symmetry.space_group_name_H-M   'P 1'
#
loop_
_entity.id
_entity.type
_entity.pdbx_description
1 polymer ?
#
loop_
_entity_poly.entity_id
_entity_poly.type
_entity_poly.pdbx_seq_one_letter_code
_entity_poly.pdbx_strand_id
1 'polypeptide(L)'
;MTQTCFYQTLAATVTGITLSGLGVLNIAPAQAATFRLSWTGQVLGYQAEGLFSYNETQVDESGIVRRDDLESFNIAFYDPEENLIQEFIDNHLTYSGFNFNFDTQTGKILQEGFSDEPNGIDIGEYNPIFEEEENRVAARFDEEGNLVSANGLNFWSAAPAPEGTAIPHVHLTDFGNDFPDLPIGFGRHLDVAFFTRTTAQLLNDPTAGDEFGQRMIATKVPEADSIFGLGIVSLIWYFTRKKTVN
;
A
#
# COMPACT_ATOMS: atom_id res chain seq x y z
N MET A 1 17.43 -23.67 33.41
CA MET A 1 17.64 -22.24 33.09
C MET A 1 16.59 -21.86 32.09
N THR A 2 15.58 -21.16 32.58
CA THR A 2 14.38 -20.71 31.86
C THR A 2 14.62 -19.25 31.47
N GLN A 3 14.38 -18.90 30.20
CA GLN A 3 14.31 -17.51 29.78
C GLN A 3 12.90 -17.28 29.23
N THR A 4 12.12 -16.50 29.97
CA THR A 4 10.74 -16.15 29.68
C THR A 4 10.73 -14.86 28.85
N CYS A 5 10.10 -14.90 27.67
CA CYS A 5 9.94 -13.75 26.79
C CYS A 5 8.75 -12.89 27.25
N PHE A 6 8.95 -11.58 27.36
CA PHE A 6 7.90 -10.61 27.66
C PHE A 6 7.12 -10.26 26.38
N TYR A 7 5.84 -10.62 26.33
CA TYR A 7 4.87 -10.02 25.41
C TYR A 7 4.22 -8.84 26.12
N GLN A 8 4.38 -7.63 25.59
CA GLN A 8 3.71 -6.44 26.09
C GLN A 8 2.40 -6.29 25.33
N THR A 9 1.33 -6.89 25.87
CA THR A 9 -0.03 -6.72 25.36
C THR A 9 -0.48 -5.28 25.69
N LEU A 10 -0.70 -4.45 24.67
CA LEU A 10 -1.46 -3.21 24.82
C LEU A 10 -2.91 -3.58 25.15
N ALA A 11 -3.19 -3.72 26.44
CA ALA A 11 -4.55 -3.82 26.94
C ALA A 11 -5.22 -2.46 26.76
N ALA A 12 -6.17 -2.38 25.83
CA ALA A 12 -7.13 -1.30 25.79
C ALA A 12 -7.94 -1.35 27.10
N THR A 13 -7.56 -0.50 28.05
CA THR A 13 -8.28 -0.36 29.33
C THR A 13 -9.61 0.32 29.04
N VAL A 14 -10.67 -0.47 28.80
CA VAL A 14 -12.05 0.04 28.75
C VAL A 14 -12.46 0.33 30.19
N THR A 15 -12.22 1.56 30.63
CA THR A 15 -12.73 2.04 31.91
C THR A 15 -14.23 2.32 31.73
N GLY A 16 -15.07 1.34 32.08
CA GLY A 16 -16.52 1.51 32.11
C GLY A 16 -16.93 2.46 33.22
N ILE A 17 -17.12 3.73 32.89
CA ILE A 17 -17.79 4.69 33.77
C ILE A 17 -19.29 4.63 33.48
N THR A 18 -20.05 4.04 34.40
CA THR A 18 -21.52 4.16 34.42
C THR A 18 -21.90 5.57 34.88
N LEU A 19 -22.04 6.50 33.93
CA LEU A 19 -22.61 7.82 34.20
C LEU A 19 -24.13 7.78 34.02
N SER A 20 -24.85 7.73 35.15
CA SER A 20 -26.28 8.01 35.19
C SER A 20 -26.48 9.53 35.12
N GLY A 21 -26.67 10.07 33.94
CA GLY A 21 -26.99 11.49 33.74
C GLY A 21 -27.29 11.77 32.27
N LEU A 22 -28.49 12.31 31.99
CA LEU A 22 -28.87 12.86 30.70
C LEU A 22 -27.99 14.09 30.38
N GLY A 23 -26.76 13.84 29.95
CA GLY A 23 -25.92 14.79 29.26
C GLY A 23 -25.77 14.26 27.83
N VAL A 24 -26.01 15.12 26.84
CA VAL A 24 -25.58 14.85 25.47
C VAL A 24 -24.07 14.71 25.54
N LEU A 25 -23.57 13.47 25.54
CA LEU A 25 -22.17 13.19 25.33
C LEU A 25 -21.88 13.70 23.92
N ASN A 26 -21.25 14.86 23.82
CA ASN A 26 -20.53 15.25 22.61
C ASN A 26 -19.37 14.26 22.51
N ILE A 27 -19.64 13.11 21.89
CA ILE A 27 -18.60 12.23 21.39
C ILE A 27 -17.92 13.08 20.33
N ALA A 28 -16.74 13.62 20.64
CA ALA A 28 -15.93 14.23 19.60
C ALA A 28 -15.75 13.15 18.51
N PRO A 29 -16.00 13.47 17.24
CA PRO A 29 -15.79 12.50 16.16
C PRO A 29 -14.37 11.95 16.30
N ALA A 30 -14.19 10.66 15.97
CA ALA A 30 -12.86 10.08 15.96
C ALA A 30 -12.00 10.95 15.04
N GLN A 31 -10.96 11.58 15.59
CA GLN A 31 -10.13 12.52 14.82
C GLN A 31 -9.27 11.80 13.77
N ALA A 32 -9.14 10.49 13.89
CA ALA A 32 -8.43 9.64 12.96
C ALA A 32 -9.41 9.03 11.95
N ALA A 33 -9.20 9.29 10.66
CA ALA A 33 -9.89 8.59 9.60
C ALA A 33 -9.07 7.36 9.17
N THR A 34 -9.74 6.23 9.01
CA THR A 34 -9.12 4.96 8.59
C THR A 34 -9.66 4.54 7.23
N PHE A 35 -8.78 4.05 6.38
CA PHE A 35 -9.09 3.60 5.02
C PHE A 35 -8.51 2.22 4.78
N ARG A 36 -9.25 1.40 4.02
CA ARG A 36 -8.77 0.13 3.47
C ARG A 36 -8.19 0.34 2.09
N LEU A 37 -7.00 -0.21 1.88
CA LEU A 37 -6.34 -0.31 0.59
C LEU A 37 -6.66 -1.66 -0.05
N SER A 38 -6.93 -1.65 -1.35
CA SER A 38 -7.09 -2.86 -2.14
C SER A 38 -6.60 -2.62 -3.57
N TRP A 39 -5.89 -3.60 -4.10
CA TRP A 39 -5.48 -3.65 -5.50
C TRP A 39 -5.39 -5.11 -5.97
N THR A 40 -5.75 -5.34 -7.23
CA THR A 40 -5.56 -6.62 -7.91
C THR A 40 -4.88 -6.39 -9.25
N GLY A 41 -3.78 -7.12 -9.45
CA GLY A 41 -2.99 -7.16 -10.66
C GLY A 41 -3.80 -7.62 -11.85
N GLN A 42 -3.49 -7.02 -12.99
CA GLN A 42 -4.33 -7.14 -14.18
C GLN A 42 -4.03 -8.39 -14.99
N VAL A 43 -2.82 -8.96 -14.86
CA VAL A 43 -2.35 -10.04 -15.72
C VAL A 43 -2.41 -11.38 -15.02
N LEU A 44 -1.83 -11.50 -13.82
CA LEU A 44 -1.82 -12.75 -13.06
C LEU A 44 -2.76 -12.71 -11.85
N GLY A 45 -3.16 -11.53 -11.39
CA GLY A 45 -4.09 -11.40 -10.27
C GLY A 45 -3.41 -11.38 -8.91
N TYR A 46 -2.14 -10.97 -8.85
CA TYR A 46 -1.50 -10.65 -7.56
C TYR A 46 -2.32 -9.60 -6.80
N GLN A 47 -2.28 -9.61 -5.49
CA GLN A 47 -3.13 -8.74 -4.69
C GLN A 47 -2.31 -7.92 -3.70
N ALA A 48 -2.76 -6.70 -3.44
CA ALA A 48 -2.27 -5.89 -2.34
C ALA A 48 -3.45 -5.44 -1.49
N GLU A 49 -3.40 -5.72 -0.19
CA GLU A 49 -4.41 -5.32 0.78
C GLU A 49 -3.78 -4.58 1.95
N GLY A 50 -4.43 -3.54 2.46
CA GLY A 50 -3.85 -2.75 3.53
C GLY A 50 -4.84 -1.89 4.29
N LEU A 51 -4.31 -1.18 5.28
CA LEU A 51 -5.00 -0.14 6.03
C LEU A 51 -4.06 1.05 6.20
N PHE A 52 -4.60 2.26 6.13
CA PHE A 52 -3.90 3.45 6.61
C PHE A 52 -4.84 4.32 7.43
N SER A 53 -4.27 5.12 8.31
CA SER A 53 -5.01 6.15 9.05
C SER A 53 -4.24 7.46 9.12
N TYR A 54 -4.97 8.56 9.24
CA TYR A 54 -4.42 9.90 9.44
C TYR A 54 -5.37 10.74 10.29
N ASN A 55 -4.85 11.81 10.89
CA ASN A 55 -5.66 12.76 11.64
C ASN A 55 -6.28 13.81 10.71
N GLU A 56 -7.61 13.83 10.59
CA GLU A 56 -8.33 14.74 9.68
C GLU A 56 -8.10 16.23 10.01
N THR A 57 -7.64 16.55 11.22
CA THR A 57 -7.34 17.94 11.64
C THR A 57 -5.91 18.40 11.39
N GLN A 58 -5.03 17.48 10.97
CA GLN A 58 -3.61 17.75 10.76
C GLN A 58 -3.22 17.84 9.27
N VAL A 59 -4.15 17.50 8.36
CA VAL A 59 -3.93 17.66 6.91
C VAL A 59 -3.87 19.14 6.55
N ASP A 60 -2.88 19.51 5.76
CA ASP A 60 -2.69 20.89 5.32
C ASP A 60 -3.79 21.38 4.34
N GLU A 61 -3.69 22.65 3.92
CA GLU A 61 -4.65 23.27 3.01
C GLU A 61 -4.73 22.61 1.62
N SER A 62 -3.73 21.80 1.23
CA SER A 62 -3.78 21.05 -0.02
C SER A 62 -4.79 19.89 0.05
N GLY A 63 -5.11 19.42 1.26
CA GLY A 63 -5.99 18.27 1.46
C GLY A 63 -5.36 16.95 1.01
N ILE A 64 -4.04 16.89 0.83
CA ILE A 64 -3.31 15.68 0.46
C ILE A 64 -2.63 15.10 1.70
N VAL A 65 -3.00 13.88 2.07
CA VAL A 65 -2.32 13.09 3.10
C VAL A 65 -1.06 12.51 2.49
N ARG A 66 0.08 12.82 3.10
CA ARG A 66 1.40 12.35 2.72
C ARG A 66 2.00 11.45 3.79
N ARG A 67 3.20 10.96 3.53
CA ARG A 67 4.00 10.15 4.46
C ARG A 67 3.93 10.63 5.91
N ASP A 68 4.19 11.93 6.13
CA ASP A 68 4.31 12.49 7.49
C ASP A 68 2.96 12.74 8.17
N ASP A 69 1.85 12.67 7.41
CA ASP A 69 0.49 12.83 7.92
C ASP A 69 -0.12 11.48 8.38
N LEU A 70 0.55 10.36 8.07
CA LEU A 70 0.08 9.02 8.43
C LEU A 70 0.27 8.76 9.92
N GLU A 71 -0.80 8.32 10.58
CA GLU A 71 -0.73 7.77 11.94
C GLU A 71 -0.40 6.27 11.94
N SER A 72 -0.85 5.56 10.90
CA SER A 72 -0.51 4.16 10.65
C SER A 72 -0.61 3.82 9.17
N PHE A 73 0.21 2.86 8.72
CA PHE A 73 0.17 2.33 7.36
C PHE A 73 0.65 0.88 7.32
N ASN A 74 -0.25 -0.04 6.98
CA ASN A 74 0.03 -1.46 6.85
C ASN A 74 -0.40 -1.96 5.48
N ILE A 75 0.43 -2.78 4.84
CA ILE A 75 0.10 -3.42 3.56
C ILE A 75 0.69 -4.82 3.47
N ALA A 76 -0.04 -5.73 2.85
CA ALA A 76 0.37 -7.09 2.57
C ALA A 76 0.15 -7.41 1.09
N PHE A 77 1.07 -8.21 0.55
CA PHE A 77 1.06 -8.66 -0.84
C PHE A 77 0.82 -10.17 -0.91
N TYR A 78 -0.01 -10.59 -1.86
CA TYR A 78 -0.42 -11.97 -2.04
C TYR A 78 -0.23 -12.44 -3.47
N ASP A 79 0.09 -13.73 -3.61
CA ASP A 79 0.10 -14.39 -4.91
C ASP A 79 -1.35 -14.64 -5.42
N PRO A 80 -1.51 -15.07 -6.69
CA PRO A 80 -2.84 -15.33 -7.26
C PRO A 80 -3.66 -16.39 -6.50
N GLU A 81 -3.01 -17.29 -5.77
CA GLU A 81 -3.62 -18.31 -4.92
C GLU A 81 -3.96 -17.82 -3.49
N GLU A 82 -3.82 -16.51 -3.24
CA GLU A 82 -4.06 -15.84 -1.95
C GLU A 82 -3.11 -16.31 -0.83
N ASN A 83 -1.89 -16.73 -1.17
CA ASN A 83 -0.83 -16.95 -0.20
C ASN A 83 -0.10 -15.64 0.06
N LEU A 84 0.20 -15.36 1.33
CA LEU A 84 0.97 -14.19 1.73
C LEU A 84 2.40 -14.29 1.21
N ILE A 85 2.84 -13.28 0.47
CA ILE A 85 4.22 -13.12 0.00
C ILE A 85 5.00 -12.35 1.06
N GLN A 86 4.55 -11.13 1.38
CA GLN A 86 5.21 -10.24 2.34
C GLN A 86 4.21 -9.25 2.93
N GLU A 87 4.47 -8.85 4.18
CA GLU A 87 3.73 -7.82 4.90
C GLU A 87 4.69 -6.72 5.36
N PHE A 88 4.22 -5.48 5.28
CA PHE A 88 4.91 -4.27 5.71
C PHE A 88 4.03 -3.55 6.74
N ILE A 89 4.57 -3.39 7.95
CA ILE A 89 3.90 -2.73 9.06
C ILE A 89 4.61 -1.40 9.33
N ASP A 90 3.87 -0.30 9.22
CA ASP A 90 4.35 1.08 9.41
C ASP A 90 5.67 1.36 8.70
N ASN A 91 5.86 0.78 7.51
CA ASN A 91 7.11 0.91 6.75
C ASN A 91 7.37 2.35 6.29
N HIS A 92 6.35 3.23 6.29
CA HIS A 92 6.51 4.67 6.10
C HIS A 92 7.46 5.33 7.13
N LEU A 93 7.67 4.71 8.30
CA LEU A 93 8.60 5.19 9.32
C LEU A 93 10.04 4.74 9.09
N THR A 94 10.25 3.63 8.38
CA THR A 94 11.56 2.96 8.27
C THR A 94 12.14 3.01 6.86
N TYR A 95 11.30 3.03 5.83
CA TYR A 95 11.71 3.08 4.45
C TYR A 95 11.79 4.53 3.96
N SER A 96 13.00 5.00 3.59
CA SER A 96 13.20 6.39 3.15
C SER A 96 12.54 6.67 1.81
N GLY A 97 12.44 5.68 0.92
CA GLY A 97 11.78 5.79 -0.39
C GLY A 97 10.26 5.73 -0.35
N PHE A 98 9.64 5.57 0.83
CA PHE A 98 8.19 5.50 0.94
C PHE A 98 7.54 6.80 0.44
N ASN A 99 6.64 6.67 -0.53
CA ASN A 99 5.84 7.76 -1.06
C ASN A 99 4.36 7.34 -1.13
N PHE A 100 3.50 8.11 -0.50
CA PHE A 100 2.07 7.86 -0.47
C PHE A 100 1.34 9.20 -0.52
N ASN A 101 0.37 9.32 -1.42
CA ASN A 101 -0.33 10.57 -1.68
C ASN A 101 -1.82 10.29 -1.82
N PHE A 102 -2.61 10.63 -0.80
CA PHE A 102 -4.05 10.42 -0.76
C PHE A 102 -4.79 11.75 -0.73
N ASP A 103 -5.63 11.99 -1.73
CA ASP A 103 -6.47 13.17 -1.84
C ASP A 103 -7.77 12.98 -1.04
N THR A 104 -7.89 13.73 0.04
CA THR A 104 -9.06 13.69 0.95
C THR A 104 -10.33 14.23 0.32
N GLN A 105 -10.23 15.07 -0.72
CA GLN A 105 -11.39 15.66 -1.40
C GLN A 105 -12.02 14.67 -2.36
N THR A 106 -11.19 13.92 -3.09
CA THR A 106 -11.65 12.93 -4.08
C THR A 106 -11.73 11.50 -3.53
N GLY A 107 -11.09 11.24 -2.39
CA GLY A 107 -10.97 9.90 -1.81
C GLY A 107 -10.08 8.96 -2.63
N LYS A 108 -9.11 9.51 -3.37
CA LYS A 108 -8.27 8.75 -4.32
C LYS A 108 -6.81 8.82 -3.95
N ILE A 109 -6.09 7.73 -4.22
CA ILE A 109 -4.63 7.70 -4.17
C ILE A 109 -4.11 8.21 -5.51
N LEU A 110 -3.21 9.20 -5.47
CA LEU A 110 -2.59 9.80 -6.65
C LEU A 110 -1.54 8.83 -7.21
N GLN A 111 -1.70 8.42 -8.47
CA GLN A 111 -0.93 7.32 -9.10
C GLN A 111 -0.51 7.67 -10.54
N GLU A 112 -0.52 8.95 -10.88
CA GLU A 112 -0.32 9.44 -12.26
C GLU A 112 1.11 9.94 -12.52
N GLY A 113 1.89 10.16 -11.47
CA GLY A 113 3.30 10.55 -11.53
C GLY A 113 4.28 9.41 -11.30
N PHE A 114 5.56 9.75 -11.32
CA PHE A 114 6.63 8.82 -10.96
C PHE A 114 6.57 8.46 -9.48
N SER A 115 7.20 7.34 -9.12
CA SER A 115 7.09 6.73 -7.79
C SER A 115 7.45 7.67 -6.63
N ASP A 116 8.32 8.65 -6.85
CA ASP A 116 8.80 9.64 -5.88
C ASP A 116 8.19 11.03 -6.05
N GLU A 117 7.26 11.22 -6.99
CA GLU A 117 6.63 12.50 -7.26
C GLU A 117 5.36 12.73 -6.42
N PRO A 118 4.91 14.00 -6.23
CA PRO A 118 3.74 14.34 -5.43
C PRO A 118 2.41 13.74 -5.89
N ASN A 119 2.34 13.24 -7.12
CA ASN A 119 1.20 12.59 -7.76
C ASN A 119 1.44 11.09 -8.06
N GLY A 120 2.48 10.48 -7.51
CA GLY A 120 2.76 9.05 -7.62
C GLY A 120 2.74 8.32 -6.28
N ILE A 121 3.20 7.07 -6.28
CA ILE A 121 3.29 6.20 -5.10
C ILE A 121 4.51 5.27 -5.14
N ASP A 122 4.99 4.91 -3.96
CA ASP A 122 5.98 3.87 -3.72
C ASP A 122 5.78 3.28 -2.31
N ILE A 123 5.27 2.06 -2.26
CA ILE A 123 4.82 1.41 -1.03
C ILE A 123 5.45 0.03 -0.93
N GLY A 124 5.91 -0.37 0.24
CA GLY A 124 6.71 -1.58 0.45
C GLY A 124 8.17 -1.19 0.58
N GLU A 125 9.08 -1.93 -0.05
CA GLU A 125 10.51 -1.66 0.06
C GLU A 125 11.25 -2.05 -1.22
N TYR A 126 12.04 -1.12 -1.72
CA TYR A 126 13.01 -1.35 -2.80
C TYR A 126 14.40 -1.05 -2.25
N ASN A 127 15.23 -2.09 -2.22
CA ASN A 127 16.58 -2.10 -1.66
C ASN A 127 17.60 -2.32 -2.78
N PRO A 128 18.14 -1.26 -3.38
CA PRO A 128 19.14 -1.41 -4.43
C PRO A 128 20.41 -2.08 -3.89
N ILE A 129 20.91 -3.03 -4.66
CA ILE A 129 22.15 -3.76 -4.44
C ILE A 129 23.24 -3.01 -5.21
N PHE A 130 24.12 -2.35 -4.47
CA PHE A 130 25.32 -1.72 -5.05
C PHE A 130 26.51 -2.65 -4.85
N GLU A 131 27.33 -2.82 -5.89
CA GLU A 131 28.59 -3.55 -5.79
C GLU A 131 29.64 -2.79 -4.96
N GLU A 132 29.52 -1.46 -4.83
CA GLU A 132 30.42 -0.61 -4.05
C GLU A 132 29.65 0.34 -3.10
N GLU A 133 30.11 0.40 -1.84
CA GLU A 133 29.41 1.07 -0.72
C GLU A 133 29.42 2.61 -0.79
N GLU A 134 30.32 3.20 -1.60
CA GLU A 134 30.52 4.65 -1.69
C GLU A 134 29.49 5.35 -2.58
N ASN A 135 28.74 4.61 -3.41
CA ASN A 135 27.81 5.15 -4.41
C ASN A 135 26.32 4.83 -4.11
N ARG A 136 25.97 4.73 -2.82
CA ARG A 136 24.60 4.44 -2.35
C ARG A 136 23.63 5.60 -2.59
N VAL A 137 23.33 5.93 -3.85
CA VAL A 137 22.14 6.70 -4.19
C VAL A 137 21.00 5.69 -4.27
N ALA A 138 19.94 5.84 -3.49
CA ALA A 138 18.74 4.97 -3.53
C ALA A 138 17.95 5.07 -4.86
N ALA A 139 18.64 5.36 -5.96
CA ALA A 139 18.10 5.48 -7.28
C ALA A 139 17.77 4.09 -7.85
N ARG A 140 16.66 4.04 -8.59
CA ARG A 140 16.25 2.86 -9.37
C ARG A 140 17.13 2.64 -10.61
N PHE A 141 17.81 3.69 -11.03
CA PHE A 141 18.69 3.73 -12.19
C PHE A 141 20.06 4.28 -11.79
N ASP A 142 21.13 3.78 -12.39
CA ASP A 142 22.48 4.35 -12.26
C ASP A 142 22.58 5.69 -13.04
N GLU A 143 23.75 6.34 -12.97
CA GLU A 143 23.99 7.63 -13.64
C GLU A 143 23.87 7.53 -15.18
N GLU A 144 24.07 6.33 -15.72
CA GLU A 144 23.93 5.99 -17.14
C GLU A 144 22.49 5.60 -17.52
N GLY A 145 21.56 5.56 -16.57
CA GLY A 145 20.18 5.18 -16.78
C GLY A 145 19.94 3.67 -16.90
N ASN A 146 20.93 2.84 -16.58
CA ASN A 146 20.73 1.40 -16.46
C ASN A 146 20.08 1.06 -15.12
N LEU A 147 19.38 -0.06 -15.11
CA LEU A 147 18.69 -0.55 -13.91
C LEU A 147 19.69 -1.05 -12.87
N VAL A 148 19.54 -0.56 -11.63
CA VAL A 148 20.28 -1.08 -10.49
C VAL A 148 19.58 -2.35 -10.02
N SER A 149 20.32 -3.44 -9.83
CA SER A 149 19.79 -4.67 -9.25
C SER A 149 19.24 -4.37 -7.85
N ALA A 150 18.12 -4.98 -7.45
CA ALA A 150 17.54 -4.71 -6.15
C ALA A 150 16.97 -5.96 -5.46
N ASN A 151 16.71 -5.78 -4.17
CA ASN A 151 15.97 -6.67 -3.30
C ASN A 151 14.70 -5.95 -2.83
N GLY A 152 13.77 -6.71 -2.26
CA GLY A 152 12.51 -6.22 -1.74
C GLY A 152 11.31 -6.35 -2.67
N LEU A 153 10.15 -6.00 -2.13
CA LEU A 153 8.87 -6.02 -2.80
C LEU A 153 8.22 -4.65 -2.63
N ASN A 154 7.94 -3.98 -3.73
CA ASN A 154 7.31 -2.67 -3.69
C ASN A 154 6.21 -2.52 -4.76
N PHE A 155 5.25 -1.67 -4.46
CA PHE A 155 4.15 -1.28 -5.31
C PHE A 155 4.33 0.19 -5.66
N TRP A 156 4.50 0.49 -6.94
CA TRP A 156 4.95 1.81 -7.37
C TRP A 156 4.30 2.26 -8.68
N SER A 157 4.17 3.58 -8.86
CA SER A 157 3.62 4.17 -10.08
C SER A 157 4.69 4.63 -11.06
N ALA A 158 4.39 4.52 -12.34
CA ALA A 158 5.17 5.09 -13.42
C ALA A 158 4.37 6.18 -14.15
N ALA A 159 5.01 7.32 -14.44
CA ALA A 159 4.41 8.41 -15.18
C ALA A 159 4.41 8.14 -16.71
N PRO A 160 3.65 8.92 -17.50
CA PRO A 160 3.78 8.93 -18.95
C PRO A 160 5.21 9.28 -19.40
N ALA A 161 5.71 8.60 -20.44
CA ALA A 161 6.97 8.96 -21.07
C ALA A 161 6.84 10.29 -21.82
N PRO A 162 7.82 11.21 -21.73
CA PRO A 162 7.76 12.52 -22.37
C PRO A 162 7.59 12.50 -23.91
N GLU A 163 8.05 11.45 -24.60
CA GLU A 163 8.08 11.36 -26.06
C GLU A 163 7.27 10.18 -26.66
N GLY A 164 6.23 9.68 -25.98
CA GLY A 164 5.39 8.61 -26.55
C GLY A 164 4.08 8.35 -25.81
N THR A 165 3.30 7.37 -26.32
CA THR A 165 2.00 6.91 -25.77
C THR A 165 2.17 6.03 -24.52
N ALA A 166 3.11 6.34 -23.63
CA ALA A 166 3.19 5.65 -22.35
C ALA A 166 2.12 6.23 -21.42
N ILE A 167 1.37 5.34 -20.77
CA ILE A 167 0.18 5.66 -20.00
C ILE A 167 0.49 5.43 -18.52
N PRO A 168 -0.02 6.23 -17.59
CA PRO A 168 0.20 6.00 -16.17
C PRO A 168 -0.30 4.61 -15.75
N HIS A 169 0.53 3.91 -14.99
CA HIS A 169 0.24 2.57 -14.50
C HIS A 169 0.97 2.31 -13.19
N VAL A 170 0.59 1.22 -12.53
CA VAL A 170 1.24 0.73 -11.32
C VAL A 170 1.82 -0.65 -11.54
N HIS A 171 2.88 -0.91 -10.82
CA HIS A 171 3.64 -2.15 -10.84
C HIS A 171 3.63 -2.77 -9.45
N LEU A 172 3.52 -4.10 -9.39
CA LEU A 172 3.99 -4.87 -8.26
C LEU A 172 5.36 -5.45 -8.61
N THR A 173 6.40 -4.77 -8.12
CA THR A 173 7.84 -4.93 -8.34
C THR A 173 8.27 -5.12 -9.80
N ASP A 174 9.52 -4.82 -10.05
CA ASP A 174 10.18 -4.86 -11.37
C ASP A 174 11.66 -5.27 -11.22
N PHE A 175 12.11 -5.43 -9.97
CA PHE A 175 13.53 -5.36 -9.62
C PHE A 175 13.93 -6.24 -8.42
N GLY A 176 12.97 -6.84 -7.71
CA GLY A 176 13.23 -7.61 -6.49
C GLY A 176 13.66 -9.04 -6.79
N ASN A 177 14.93 -9.35 -6.58
CA ASN A 177 15.46 -10.72 -6.76
C ASN A 177 15.14 -11.66 -5.60
N ASP A 178 14.54 -11.16 -4.52
CA ASP A 178 14.20 -11.95 -3.32
C ASP A 178 13.06 -12.95 -3.58
N PHE A 179 12.33 -12.80 -4.69
CA PHE A 179 11.18 -13.62 -5.04
C PHE A 179 11.33 -14.29 -6.42
N PRO A 180 12.42 -15.04 -6.68
CA PRO A 180 12.73 -15.56 -8.01
C PRO A 180 11.76 -16.66 -8.47
N ASP A 181 11.04 -17.28 -7.53
CA ASP A 181 10.09 -18.36 -7.79
C ASP A 181 8.67 -17.84 -8.13
N LEU A 182 8.41 -16.54 -7.97
CA LEU A 182 7.11 -15.96 -8.28
C LEU A 182 6.95 -15.75 -9.80
N PRO A 183 5.83 -16.20 -10.38
CA PRO A 183 5.55 -15.96 -11.80
C PRO A 183 5.54 -14.49 -12.19
N ILE A 184 6.17 -14.16 -13.32
CA ILE A 184 6.17 -12.83 -13.92
C ILE A 184 4.94 -12.66 -14.80
N GLY A 185 4.12 -11.65 -14.50
CA GLY A 185 2.90 -11.36 -15.24
C GLY A 185 3.09 -10.48 -16.45
N PHE A 186 3.99 -9.50 -16.40
CA PHE A 186 4.19 -8.58 -17.53
C PHE A 186 5.63 -8.12 -17.63
N GLY A 187 6.31 -8.43 -18.74
CA GLY A 187 7.69 -8.01 -18.96
C GLY A 187 8.64 -8.56 -17.90
N ARG A 188 9.07 -7.70 -16.96
CA ARG A 188 9.88 -8.04 -15.78
C ARG A 188 9.14 -7.85 -14.45
N HIS A 189 7.88 -7.42 -14.51
CA HIS A 189 7.06 -7.15 -13.34
C HIS A 189 6.29 -8.40 -12.91
N LEU A 190 6.15 -8.62 -11.60
CA LEU A 190 5.29 -9.70 -11.11
C LEU A 190 3.85 -9.48 -11.58
N ASP A 191 3.36 -8.25 -11.48
CA ASP A 191 2.11 -7.86 -12.14
C ASP A 191 2.07 -6.34 -12.36
N VAL A 192 1.15 -5.91 -13.21
CA VAL A 192 0.92 -4.50 -13.56
C VAL A 192 -0.57 -4.21 -13.63
N ALA A 193 -0.93 -2.94 -13.57
CA ALA A 193 -2.28 -2.50 -13.89
C ALA A 193 -2.28 -1.14 -14.60
N PHE A 194 -2.89 -1.09 -15.79
CA PHE A 194 -2.96 0.10 -16.64
C PHE A 194 -4.34 0.73 -16.55
N PHE A 195 -4.45 1.90 -15.92
CA PHE A 195 -5.75 2.50 -15.60
C PHE A 195 -6.66 2.76 -16.80
N THR A 196 -6.08 2.82 -18.01
CA THR A 196 -6.80 3.13 -19.24
C THR A 196 -6.74 2.01 -20.28
N ARG A 197 -6.47 0.73 -19.93
CA ARG A 197 -6.44 -0.39 -20.90
C ARG A 197 -6.81 -1.75 -20.31
N THR A 198 -7.78 -2.49 -20.89
CA THR A 198 -8.09 -3.92 -20.57
C THR A 198 -6.89 -4.85 -20.73
N THR A 199 -6.94 -6.03 -20.09
CA THR A 199 -5.93 -7.10 -20.26
C THR A 199 -5.87 -7.57 -21.72
N ALA A 200 -7.02 -7.64 -22.39
CA ALA A 200 -7.09 -8.00 -23.81
C ALA A 200 -6.45 -6.93 -24.71
N GLN A 201 -6.57 -5.65 -24.38
CA GLN A 201 -5.90 -4.57 -25.12
C GLN A 201 -4.39 -4.60 -24.88
N LEU A 202 -3.93 -4.81 -23.64
CA LEU A 202 -2.50 -4.96 -23.33
C LEU A 202 -1.82 -6.09 -24.10
N LEU A 203 -2.49 -7.24 -24.22
CA LEU A 203 -1.94 -8.41 -24.90
C LEU A 203 -2.00 -8.32 -26.44
N ASN A 204 -2.95 -7.56 -27.00
CA ASN A 204 -3.15 -7.47 -28.46
C ASN A 204 -2.55 -6.21 -29.10
N ASP A 205 -2.36 -5.13 -28.34
CA ASP A 205 -1.72 -3.90 -28.80
C ASP A 205 -1.02 -3.22 -27.61
N PRO A 206 0.30 -3.45 -27.42
CA PRO A 206 1.05 -2.81 -26.34
C PRO A 206 1.11 -1.27 -26.49
N THR A 207 0.55 -0.67 -27.55
CA THR A 207 0.58 0.76 -27.84
C THR A 207 -0.78 1.49 -27.92
N ALA A 208 -1.94 0.82 -27.87
CA ALA A 208 -3.26 1.48 -28.01
C ALA A 208 -4.13 1.51 -26.73
N GLY A 209 -4.77 2.67 -26.46
CA GLY A 209 -5.91 2.84 -25.52
C GLY A 209 -7.25 2.48 -26.17
N ASP A 210 -8.38 2.23 -25.49
CA ASP A 210 -8.89 2.79 -24.22
C ASP A 210 -9.68 1.79 -23.34
N GLU A 211 -9.57 2.01 -22.01
CA GLU A 211 -10.25 1.53 -20.79
C GLU A 211 -10.02 0.10 -20.25
N PHE A 212 -9.79 0.02 -18.91
CA PHE A 212 -9.71 -1.11 -17.94
C PHE A 212 -8.35 -1.61 -17.40
N GLY A 213 -7.77 -0.90 -16.44
CA GLY A 213 -6.91 -1.52 -15.42
C GLY A 213 -7.16 -0.90 -14.05
N GLN A 214 -6.74 -1.58 -12.98
CA GLN A 214 -7.11 -1.19 -11.62
C GLN A 214 -6.08 -0.27 -10.97
N ARG A 215 -6.55 0.89 -10.50
CA ARG A 215 -5.86 1.73 -9.51
C ARG A 215 -5.86 1.02 -8.16
N MET A 216 -4.87 1.28 -7.31
CA MET A 216 -5.06 1.01 -5.89
C MET A 216 -6.21 1.89 -5.39
N ILE A 217 -7.15 1.26 -4.70
CA ILE A 217 -8.38 1.89 -4.20
C ILE A 217 -8.24 2.07 -2.70
N ALA A 218 -8.62 3.26 -2.22
CA ALA A 218 -8.83 3.54 -0.81
C ALA A 218 -10.34 3.58 -0.52
N THR A 219 -10.81 2.80 0.45
CA THR A 219 -12.21 2.79 0.89
C THR A 219 -12.27 3.21 2.36
N LYS A 220 -12.99 4.31 2.66
CA LYS A 220 -13.15 4.77 4.05
C LYS A 220 -13.79 3.65 4.88
N VAL A 221 -13.15 3.30 5.99
CA VAL A 221 -13.71 2.38 6.97
C VAL A 221 -14.76 3.15 7.76
N PRO A 222 -16.03 2.68 7.83
CA PRO A 222 -17.05 3.37 8.61
C PRO A 222 -16.60 3.54 10.05
N GLU A 223 -16.74 4.75 10.59
CA GLU A 223 -16.63 4.96 12.02
C GLU A 223 -17.67 4.09 12.72
N ALA A 224 -17.30 3.54 13.87
CA ALA A 224 -18.24 2.77 14.67
C ALA A 224 -19.32 3.72 15.20
N ASP A 225 -20.37 3.93 14.41
CA ASP A 225 -21.58 4.58 14.89
C ASP A 225 -22.02 3.83 16.14
N SER A 226 -22.33 4.60 17.18
CA SER A 226 -22.51 4.21 18.60
C SER A 226 -23.62 3.18 18.89
N ILE A 227 -24.13 2.47 17.88
CA ILE A 227 -25.21 1.50 17.97
C ILE A 227 -24.81 0.10 17.42
N PHE A 228 -23.71 -0.06 16.68
CA PHE A 228 -23.27 -1.37 16.15
C PHE A 228 -21.76 -1.65 16.27
N GLY A 229 -21.10 -1.08 17.29
CA GLY A 229 -19.66 -1.24 17.55
C GLY A 229 -19.24 -2.61 18.07
N LEU A 230 -19.42 -3.67 17.28
CA LEU A 230 -18.74 -4.95 17.43
C LEU A 230 -18.52 -5.55 16.03
N GLY A 231 -17.52 -5.07 15.29
CA GLY A 231 -17.35 -5.60 13.95
C GLY A 231 -16.15 -5.19 13.13
N ILE A 232 -15.07 -4.63 13.69
CA ILE A 232 -13.83 -4.46 12.90
C ILE A 232 -12.61 -4.80 13.76
N VAL A 233 -12.46 -6.09 14.06
CA VAL A 233 -11.17 -6.70 14.42
C VAL A 233 -11.02 -7.93 13.54
N SER A 234 -10.71 -7.72 12.26
CA SER A 234 -10.53 -8.83 11.31
C SER A 234 -9.54 -8.44 10.20
N LEU A 235 -8.35 -7.99 10.60
CA LEU A 235 -7.15 -8.40 9.88
C LEU A 235 -6.45 -9.50 10.69
N ILE A 236 -6.26 -9.27 12.00
CA ILE A 236 -5.68 -10.26 12.93
C ILE A 236 -6.43 -11.62 12.94
N TRP A 237 -7.76 -11.64 12.78
CA TRP A 237 -8.55 -12.88 12.78
C TRP A 237 -8.57 -13.63 11.44
N TYR A 238 -8.31 -12.95 10.31
CA TYR A 238 -8.21 -13.63 9.01
C TYR A 238 -6.89 -14.42 8.90
N PHE A 239 -5.82 -13.93 9.54
CA PHE A 239 -4.49 -14.54 9.49
C PHE A 239 -4.28 -15.79 10.36
N THR A 240 -5.23 -16.16 11.23
CA THR A 240 -5.09 -17.34 12.10
C THR A 240 -5.83 -18.59 11.58
N ARG A 241 -6.58 -18.52 10.48
CA ARG A 241 -7.40 -19.66 10.00
C ARG A 241 -6.80 -20.55 8.91
N LYS A 242 -5.71 -20.17 8.23
CA LYS A 242 -5.07 -21.03 7.20
C LYS A 242 -3.93 -21.93 7.72
N LYS A 243 -3.81 -22.15 9.04
CA LYS A 243 -2.96 -23.23 9.61
C LYS A 243 -3.79 -24.28 10.33
N THR A 244 -4.72 -24.92 9.63
CA THR A 244 -5.12 -26.29 9.96
C THR A 244 -5.85 -26.92 8.78
N VAL A 245 -5.13 -27.61 7.90
CA VAL A 245 -5.56 -28.91 7.32
C VAL A 245 -4.30 -29.70 6.94
N ASN A 246 -4.08 -30.79 7.67
CA ASN A 246 -3.23 -31.99 7.48
C ASN A 246 -1.77 -31.85 7.04
#